data_AF-A0A918LY09-F1
#
_entry.id   AF-A0A918LY09-F1
#
_cell.length_a   1.000
_cell.length_b   1.000
_cell.length_c   1.000
_cell.angle_alpha   90.00
_cell.angle_beta   90.00
_cell.angle_gamma   90.00
#
_symmetry.space_group_name_H-M   'P 1'
#
loop_
_entity.id
_entity.type
_entity.pdbx_description
1 polymer ?
#
loop_
_entity_poly.entity_id
_entity_poly.type
_entity_poly.pdbx_seq_one_letter_code
_entity_poly.pdbx_strand_id
1 'polypeptide(L)'
;MARWRGAGSGTPDGIDLCLTALHQRGVSGTVAVVHVFRAANPEYPWSDSLVRSMLNGAREPKPDFVHLLARLAEVPVTQVFAQLGWLPPEEASAPNVPQLMRQFRTGITAAGRLAADVEEPWFDRAPAAAAAAVLASEHGARRFTVSLSAVESGGRYPAALMDVAEFRLRAGAEPLPLDRAVDLADGGPLREALAMARRAEASGDPGYWAVRLELTALTHRALRPRGEYSWQGQPGSRVWLDAGDGHRPRQLLVQDRIAGLRREPVPAVAARWAERGVAPIVVIGHRPLAGGAAALLAEALGLQYVLPRSGEEIVDGLFVPVLRTPVQGRVDAWLSIVRHLRSRAADGDPWPAIVLTRPYVFAEQDDDGESVLRELRRLPAHVVCVRPAVGMLRWWAERRAGAGPGDGFDAAAWVERELGVYERIERALGERQARRTTLIRVPEPDGPLPALGRGWPDAVADLQPRLAWAVLGALDRTVNRGGPKLSGLLRPGLLAEWAPTLAEDPGVSALSPH
;
A
#
# COMPACT_ATOMS: atom_id res chain seq x y z
N MET A 1 -37.92 2.42 4.89
CA MET A 1 -38.43 2.88 3.57
C MET A 1 -39.82 3.46 3.78
N ALA A 2 -39.94 4.79 3.75
CA ALA A 2 -41.24 5.45 3.77
C ALA A 2 -42.00 5.13 2.47
N ARG A 3 -43.27 4.72 2.58
CA ARG A 3 -44.11 4.40 1.41
C ARG A 3 -44.46 5.69 0.66
N TRP A 4 -44.15 5.75 -0.64
CA TRP A 4 -44.65 6.79 -1.53
C TRP A 4 -46.18 6.80 -1.49
N ARG A 5 -46.77 7.87 -0.94
CA ARG A 5 -48.22 8.09 -0.94
C ARG A 5 -48.61 8.64 -2.31
N GLY A 6 -48.73 7.76 -3.30
CA GLY A 6 -49.19 8.13 -4.63
C GLY A 6 -50.66 8.56 -4.67
N ALA A 7 -50.96 9.45 -5.62
CA ALA A 7 -52.29 9.86 -6.11
C ALA A 7 -53.03 11.00 -5.38
N GLY A 8 -52.31 12.04 -4.94
CA GLY A 8 -52.84 13.41 -4.92
C GLY A 8 -52.30 14.17 -6.14
N SER A 9 -53.12 14.94 -6.84
CA SER A 9 -52.76 15.65 -8.09
C SER A 9 -51.84 16.88 -7.86
N GLY A 10 -50.83 16.75 -7.01
CA GLY A 10 -49.88 17.80 -6.66
C GLY A 10 -48.44 17.37 -6.95
N THR A 11 -47.61 18.32 -7.36
CA THR A 11 -46.16 18.15 -7.39
C THR A 11 -45.66 17.86 -5.97
N PRO A 12 -44.73 16.91 -5.76
CA PRO A 12 -44.16 16.68 -4.44
C PRO A 12 -43.49 17.95 -3.88
N ASP A 13 -43.70 18.27 -2.61
CA ASP A 13 -43.23 19.52 -1.96
C ASP A 13 -41.73 19.80 -2.19
N GLY A 14 -40.88 18.76 -2.24
CA GLY A 14 -39.45 18.91 -2.56
C GLY A 14 -39.16 19.29 -4.02
N ILE A 15 -39.98 18.81 -4.97
CA ILE A 15 -39.90 19.21 -6.38
C ILE A 15 -40.41 20.65 -6.54
N ASP A 16 -41.47 21.02 -5.83
CA ASP A 16 -42.01 22.39 -5.84
C ASP A 16 -41.01 23.42 -5.32
N LEU A 17 -40.20 23.07 -4.32
CA LEU A 17 -39.08 23.90 -3.86
C LEU A 17 -38.09 24.21 -5.00
N CYS A 18 -37.72 23.19 -5.78
CA CYS A 18 -36.82 23.36 -6.93
C CYS A 18 -37.47 24.16 -8.06
N LEU A 19 -38.75 23.89 -8.35
CA LEU A 19 -39.51 24.62 -9.37
C LEU A 19 -39.69 26.10 -9.01
N THR A 20 -39.90 26.40 -7.74
CA THR A 20 -40.00 27.77 -7.23
C THR A 20 -38.67 28.51 -7.39
N ALA A 21 -37.55 27.87 -7.03
CA ALA A 21 -36.22 28.45 -7.21
C ALA A 21 -35.87 28.68 -8.70
N LEU A 22 -36.25 27.75 -9.58
CA LEU A 22 -36.09 27.91 -11.03
C LEU A 22 -36.97 29.03 -11.60
N HIS A 23 -38.20 29.16 -11.12
CA HIS A 23 -39.10 30.24 -11.49
C HIS A 23 -38.54 31.62 -11.11
N GLN A 24 -37.99 31.76 -9.90
CA GLN A 24 -37.30 32.98 -9.45
C GLN A 24 -36.09 33.34 -10.32
N ARG A 25 -35.52 32.36 -11.03
CA ARG A 25 -34.38 32.52 -11.96
C ARG A 25 -34.81 32.66 -13.42
N GLY A 26 -36.11 32.87 -13.68
CA GLY A 26 -36.65 33.11 -15.01
C GLY A 26 -37.02 31.85 -15.81
N VAL A 27 -36.85 30.65 -15.25
CA VAL A 27 -37.26 29.39 -15.90
C VAL A 27 -38.68 29.04 -15.45
N SER A 28 -39.67 29.41 -16.25
CA SER A 28 -41.09 29.27 -15.90
C SER A 28 -41.82 28.28 -16.80
N GLY A 29 -42.61 27.39 -16.18
CA GLY A 29 -43.43 26.40 -16.87
C GLY A 29 -42.70 25.08 -17.13
N THR A 30 -43.45 23.97 -17.07
CA THR A 30 -42.91 22.60 -17.12
C THR A 30 -42.11 22.33 -18.40
N VAL A 31 -42.51 22.90 -19.54
CA VAL A 31 -41.79 22.72 -20.82
C VAL A 31 -40.41 23.38 -20.80
N ALA A 32 -40.30 24.59 -20.24
CA ALA A 32 -39.02 25.28 -20.10
C ALA A 32 -38.09 24.54 -19.11
N VAL A 33 -38.64 24.05 -18.00
CA VAL A 33 -37.88 23.24 -17.03
C VAL A 33 -37.38 21.94 -17.65
N VAL A 34 -38.21 21.22 -18.43
CA VAL A 34 -37.78 20.02 -19.16
C VAL A 34 -36.63 20.35 -20.12
N HIS A 35 -36.74 21.41 -20.91
CA HIS A 35 -35.70 21.81 -21.86
C HIS A 35 -34.37 22.17 -21.17
N VAL A 36 -34.42 23.01 -20.13
CA VAL A 36 -33.22 23.40 -19.37
C VAL A 36 -32.59 22.19 -18.66
N PHE A 37 -33.42 21.31 -18.11
CA PHE A 37 -32.97 20.08 -17.46
C PHE A 37 -32.26 19.14 -18.44
N ARG A 38 -32.81 18.95 -19.65
CA ARG A 38 -32.20 18.12 -20.70
C ARG A 38 -30.90 18.72 -21.22
N ALA A 39 -30.86 20.03 -21.43
CA ALA A 39 -29.66 20.72 -21.89
C ALA A 39 -28.51 20.64 -20.88
N ALA A 40 -28.83 20.68 -19.57
CA ALA A 40 -27.84 20.58 -18.51
C ALA A 40 -27.37 19.15 -18.19
N ASN A 41 -28.10 18.11 -18.64
CA ASN A 41 -27.84 16.71 -18.30
C ASN A 41 -28.00 15.77 -19.52
N PRO A 42 -27.27 15.99 -20.63
CA PRO A 42 -27.41 15.22 -21.87
C PRO A 42 -27.08 13.73 -21.74
N GLU A 43 -26.28 13.35 -20.75
CA GLU A 43 -25.80 11.99 -20.49
C GLU A 43 -26.86 11.04 -19.93
N TYR A 44 -28.01 11.55 -19.45
CA TYR A 44 -29.07 10.72 -18.88
C TYR A 44 -30.13 10.35 -19.95
N PRO A 45 -30.49 9.06 -20.11
CA PRO A 45 -31.42 8.61 -21.16
C PRO A 45 -32.90 8.78 -20.77
N TRP A 46 -33.30 9.92 -20.21
CA TRP A 46 -34.69 10.21 -19.85
C TRP A 46 -35.42 10.98 -20.95
N SER A 47 -36.57 10.48 -21.39
CA SER A 47 -37.42 11.19 -22.34
C SER A 47 -38.09 12.41 -21.71
N ASP A 48 -38.42 13.42 -22.52
CA ASP A 48 -39.15 14.62 -22.09
C ASP A 48 -40.48 14.27 -21.42
N SER A 49 -41.14 13.22 -21.91
CA SER A 49 -42.36 12.67 -21.31
C SER A 49 -42.10 12.14 -19.90
N LEU A 50 -41.00 11.41 -19.69
CA LEU A 50 -40.64 10.88 -18.38
C LEU A 50 -40.30 11.99 -17.39
N VAL A 51 -39.50 12.99 -17.81
CA VAL A 51 -39.16 14.15 -16.98
C VAL A 51 -40.42 14.93 -16.60
N ARG A 52 -41.31 15.19 -17.56
CA ARG A 52 -42.60 15.87 -17.31
C ARG A 52 -43.49 15.10 -16.35
N SER A 53 -43.56 13.77 -16.48
CA SER A 53 -44.33 12.93 -15.55
C SER A 53 -43.76 12.96 -14.13
N MET A 54 -42.44 13.03 -13.96
CA MET A 54 -41.83 13.16 -12.63
C MET A 54 -42.02 14.57 -12.04
N LEU A 55 -41.88 15.62 -12.85
CA LEU A 55 -42.11 17.01 -12.41
C LEU A 55 -43.55 17.25 -11.96
N ASN A 56 -44.53 16.65 -12.63
CA ASN A 56 -45.95 16.82 -12.30
C ASN A 56 -46.45 15.82 -11.24
N GLY A 57 -45.57 15.05 -10.60
CA GLY A 57 -45.95 14.05 -9.59
C GLY A 57 -46.68 12.81 -10.12
N ALA A 58 -46.86 12.68 -11.44
CA ALA A 58 -47.52 11.53 -12.08
C ALA A 58 -46.67 10.25 -12.04
N ARG A 59 -45.36 10.37 -11.81
CA ARG A 59 -44.45 9.25 -11.58
C ARG A 59 -43.54 9.56 -10.40
N GLU A 60 -43.26 8.54 -9.58
CA GLU A 60 -42.32 8.68 -8.47
C GLU A 60 -40.95 9.14 -8.99
N PRO A 61 -40.40 10.25 -8.46
CA PRO A 61 -39.11 10.76 -8.89
C PRO A 61 -37.98 9.86 -8.37
N LYS A 62 -36.98 9.61 -9.20
CA LYS A 62 -35.77 8.86 -8.80
C LYS A 62 -34.80 9.77 -8.03
N PRO A 63 -33.97 9.22 -7.11
CA PRO A 63 -32.97 10.00 -6.38
C PRO A 63 -32.05 10.84 -7.28
N ASP A 64 -31.55 10.25 -8.37
CA ASP A 64 -30.68 10.95 -9.32
C ASP A 64 -31.39 12.13 -10.00
N PHE A 65 -32.66 11.94 -10.37
CA PHE A 65 -33.46 13.00 -10.98
C PHE A 65 -33.62 14.19 -10.03
N VAL A 66 -33.92 13.93 -8.76
CA VAL A 66 -34.08 14.96 -7.73
C VAL A 66 -32.74 15.65 -7.43
N HIS A 67 -31.64 14.90 -7.37
CA HIS A 67 -30.30 15.46 -7.17
C HIS A 67 -29.92 16.45 -8.29
N LEU A 68 -30.15 16.07 -9.55
CA LEU A 68 -29.85 16.91 -10.69
C LEU A 68 -30.78 18.13 -10.77
N LEU A 69 -32.06 17.95 -10.42
CA LEU A 69 -33.02 19.06 -10.38
C LEU A 69 -32.67 20.07 -9.28
N ALA A 70 -32.27 19.60 -8.09
CA ALA A 70 -31.82 20.43 -6.98
C ALA A 70 -30.54 21.20 -7.34
N ARG A 71 -29.56 20.53 -7.97
CA ARG A 71 -28.33 21.16 -8.47
C ARG A 71 -28.62 22.23 -9.52
N LEU A 72 -29.53 21.95 -10.46
CA LEU A 72 -29.97 22.91 -11.47
C LEU A 72 -30.66 24.12 -10.85
N ALA A 73 -31.49 23.89 -9.83
CA ALA A 73 -32.22 24.92 -9.09
C ALA A 73 -31.35 25.68 -8.07
N GLU A 74 -30.10 25.24 -7.83
CA GLU A 74 -29.21 25.72 -6.77
C GLU A 74 -29.81 25.59 -5.36
N VAL A 75 -30.67 24.59 -5.16
CA VAL A 75 -31.22 24.22 -3.86
C VAL A 75 -30.37 23.10 -3.27
N PRO A 76 -29.99 23.17 -1.98
CA PRO A 76 -29.27 22.07 -1.33
C PRO A 76 -30.06 20.76 -1.45
N VAL A 77 -29.44 19.72 -2.03
CA VAL A 77 -30.11 18.43 -2.25
C VAL A 77 -30.62 17.79 -0.95
N THR A 78 -29.93 18.05 0.17
CA THR A 78 -30.33 17.60 1.51
C THR A 78 -31.68 18.20 1.93
N GLN A 79 -31.93 19.47 1.59
CA GLN A 79 -33.21 20.14 1.85
C GLN A 79 -34.32 19.52 1.01
N VAL A 80 -34.05 19.20 -0.26
CA VAL A 80 -35.02 18.57 -1.17
C VAL A 80 -35.34 17.14 -0.73
N PHE A 81 -34.33 16.36 -0.33
CA PHE A 81 -34.52 14.99 0.16
C PHE A 81 -35.26 14.95 1.50
N ALA A 82 -35.04 15.93 2.38
CA ALA A 82 -35.80 16.07 3.62
C ALA A 82 -37.29 16.37 3.33
N GLN A 83 -37.58 17.27 2.39
CA GLN A 83 -38.97 17.59 1.98
C GLN A 83 -39.68 16.39 1.32
N LEU A 84 -38.94 15.51 0.65
CA LEU A 84 -39.49 14.26 0.10
C LEU A 84 -39.61 13.14 1.15
N GLY A 85 -39.21 13.38 2.41
CA GLY A 85 -39.20 12.38 3.48
C GLY A 85 -38.17 11.26 3.27
N TRP A 86 -37.17 11.47 2.42
CA TRP A 86 -36.06 10.53 2.17
C TRP A 86 -34.92 10.69 3.17
N LEU A 87 -34.84 11.84 3.84
CA LEU A 87 -33.87 12.14 4.88
C LEU A 87 -34.60 12.58 6.17
N PRO A 88 -34.20 12.11 7.36
CA PRO A 88 -34.72 12.63 8.63
C PRO A 88 -34.44 14.14 8.76
N PRO A 89 -35.39 14.96 9.27
CA PRO A 89 -35.21 16.41 9.41
C PRO A 89 -33.99 16.82 10.25
N GLU A 90 -33.60 15.95 11.19
CA GLU A 90 -32.46 16.10 12.10
C GLU A 90 -31.11 16.05 11.36
N GLU A 91 -31.02 15.30 10.26
CA GLU A 91 -29.83 15.19 9.42
C GLU A 91 -29.73 16.32 8.39
N ALA A 92 -30.85 16.99 8.07
CA ALA A 92 -30.91 18.07 7.09
C ALA A 92 -30.34 19.41 7.60
N SER A 93 -30.27 19.61 8.92
CA SER A 93 -29.88 20.88 9.57
C SER A 93 -28.50 20.85 10.25
N ALA A 94 -27.74 19.76 10.13
CA ALA A 94 -26.48 19.62 10.88
C ALA A 94 -25.35 20.50 10.30
N PRO A 95 -24.65 21.33 11.12
CA PRO A 95 -23.55 22.21 10.69
C PRO A 95 -22.26 21.48 10.26
N ASN A 96 -22.30 20.16 10.07
CA ASN A 96 -21.15 19.32 9.77
C ASN A 96 -21.05 18.89 8.30
N VAL A 97 -21.78 19.53 7.38
CA VAL A 97 -21.76 19.20 5.94
C VAL A 97 -20.35 19.13 5.35
N PRO A 98 -19.36 20.01 5.68
CA PRO A 98 -17.99 19.84 5.17
C PRO A 98 -17.23 18.63 5.74
N GLN A 99 -17.58 18.19 6.94
CA GLN A 99 -16.99 17.00 7.59
C GLN A 99 -17.64 15.72 7.08
N LEU A 100 -18.97 15.73 6.92
CA LEU A 100 -19.74 14.67 6.28
C LEU A 100 -19.39 14.52 4.80
N MET A 101 -19.20 15.62 4.05
CA MET A 101 -18.74 15.58 2.66
C MET A 101 -17.29 15.13 2.53
N ARG A 102 -16.42 15.41 3.52
CA ARG A 102 -15.10 14.78 3.60
C ARG A 102 -15.22 13.29 3.85
N GLN A 103 -15.99 12.86 4.84
CA GLN A 103 -16.23 11.43 5.12
C GLN A 103 -16.89 10.71 3.94
N PHE A 104 -17.80 11.36 3.21
CA PHE A 104 -18.49 10.82 2.05
C PHE A 104 -17.59 10.79 0.81
N ARG A 105 -16.74 11.81 0.59
CA ARG A 105 -15.67 11.75 -0.42
C ARG A 105 -14.65 10.67 -0.09
N THR A 106 -14.23 10.55 1.16
CA THR A 106 -13.34 9.47 1.61
C THR A 106 -14.03 8.11 1.41
N GLY A 107 -15.33 8.00 1.68
CA GLY A 107 -16.13 6.80 1.46
C GLY A 107 -16.31 6.44 -0.02
N ILE A 108 -16.57 7.41 -0.90
CA ILE A 108 -16.66 7.21 -2.36
C ILE A 108 -15.28 6.87 -2.94
N THR A 109 -14.23 7.52 -2.48
CA THR A 109 -12.85 7.24 -2.92
C THR A 109 -12.42 5.85 -2.42
N ALA A 110 -12.78 5.47 -1.19
CA ALA A 110 -12.59 4.13 -0.66
C ALA A 110 -13.42 3.08 -1.41
N ALA A 111 -14.67 3.40 -1.79
CA ALA A 111 -15.52 2.51 -2.58
C ALA A 111 -15.04 2.36 -4.03
N GLY A 112 -14.52 3.42 -4.65
CA GLY A 112 -13.88 3.39 -5.96
C GLY A 112 -12.56 2.61 -5.94
N ARG A 113 -11.79 2.72 -4.85
CA ARG A 113 -10.61 1.88 -4.60
C ARG A 113 -10.97 0.43 -4.30
N LEU A 114 -12.06 0.18 -3.59
CA LEU A 114 -12.60 -1.17 -3.39
C LEU A 114 -13.05 -1.77 -4.72
N ALA A 115 -13.69 -1.00 -5.60
CA ALA A 115 -14.07 -1.44 -6.93
C ALA A 115 -12.85 -1.74 -7.82
N ALA A 116 -11.78 -0.94 -7.72
CA ALA A 116 -10.50 -1.22 -8.37
C ALA A 116 -9.76 -2.44 -7.75
N ASP A 117 -9.83 -2.62 -6.43
CA ASP A 117 -9.30 -3.79 -5.69
C ASP A 117 -10.12 -5.07 -5.99
N VAL A 118 -11.35 -4.96 -6.53
CA VAL A 118 -12.17 -6.09 -7.02
C VAL A 118 -11.77 -6.51 -8.45
N GLU A 119 -11.16 -5.61 -9.24
CA GLU A 119 -10.59 -5.95 -10.55
C GLU A 119 -9.16 -6.54 -10.46
N GLU A 120 -8.38 -6.23 -9.41
CA GLU A 120 -7.19 -7.02 -9.07
C GLU A 120 -7.61 -8.35 -8.42
N PRO A 121 -6.93 -9.49 -8.69
CA PRO A 121 -7.15 -10.71 -7.93
C PRO A 121 -6.63 -10.48 -6.51
N TRP A 122 -7.46 -9.97 -5.61
CA TRP A 122 -7.17 -9.83 -4.18
C TRP A 122 -6.70 -11.15 -3.53
N PHE A 123 -7.03 -12.30 -4.13
CA PHE A 123 -6.49 -13.63 -3.81
C PHE A 123 -4.98 -13.78 -4.02
N ASP A 124 -4.32 -12.84 -4.69
CA ASP A 124 -2.88 -12.84 -4.91
C ASP A 124 -2.08 -12.25 -3.75
N ARG A 125 -2.75 -11.72 -2.72
CA ARG A 125 -2.10 -11.16 -1.53
C ARG A 125 -2.01 -12.20 -0.42
N ALA A 126 -0.89 -12.22 0.28
CA ALA A 126 -0.56 -13.20 1.32
C ALA A 126 -1.61 -13.27 2.46
N PRO A 127 -2.08 -12.14 3.04
CA PRO A 127 -3.14 -12.18 4.05
C PRO A 127 -4.42 -12.88 3.58
N ALA A 128 -4.93 -12.53 2.40
CA ALA A 128 -6.13 -13.15 1.82
C ALA A 128 -5.89 -14.62 1.44
N ALA A 129 -4.74 -14.95 0.85
CA ALA A 129 -4.37 -16.32 0.50
C ALA A 129 -4.25 -17.23 1.73
N ALA A 130 -3.67 -16.72 2.83
CA ALA A 130 -3.62 -17.45 4.09
C ALA A 130 -5.01 -17.65 4.70
N ALA A 131 -5.85 -16.61 4.69
CA ALA A 131 -7.23 -16.72 5.14
C ALA A 131 -8.00 -17.79 4.35
N ALA A 132 -7.90 -17.76 3.02
CA ALA A 132 -8.51 -18.75 2.15
C ALA A 132 -7.99 -20.17 2.43
N ALA A 133 -6.68 -20.34 2.61
CA ALA A 133 -6.07 -21.65 2.91
C ALA A 133 -6.56 -22.23 4.24
N VAL A 134 -6.63 -21.40 5.29
CA VAL A 134 -7.14 -21.83 6.60
C VAL A 134 -8.62 -22.19 6.52
N LEU A 135 -9.44 -21.38 5.83
CA LEU A 135 -10.88 -21.60 5.73
C LEU A 135 -11.27 -22.73 4.76
N ALA A 136 -10.42 -23.07 3.79
CA ALA A 136 -10.63 -24.20 2.89
C ALA A 136 -10.32 -25.55 3.54
N SER A 137 -9.51 -25.58 4.61
CA SER A 137 -9.23 -26.79 5.38
C SER A 137 -10.33 -27.06 6.38
N GLU A 138 -10.92 -28.27 6.40
CA GLU A 138 -11.91 -28.67 7.40
C GLU A 138 -11.37 -28.55 8.83
N HIS A 139 -10.07 -28.82 9.01
CA HIS A 139 -9.38 -28.62 10.28
C HIS A 139 -9.27 -27.13 10.63
N GLY A 140 -8.76 -26.31 9.71
CA GLY A 140 -8.58 -24.87 9.92
C GLY A 140 -9.90 -24.13 10.14
N ALA A 141 -10.93 -24.42 9.34
CA ALA A 141 -12.25 -23.79 9.43
C ALA A 141 -12.96 -24.09 10.75
N ARG A 142 -12.75 -25.28 11.34
CA ARG A 142 -13.29 -25.64 12.66
C ARG A 142 -12.58 -24.96 13.82
N ARG A 143 -11.30 -24.61 13.64
CA ARG A 143 -10.44 -24.13 14.74
C ARG A 143 -10.25 -22.62 14.74
N PHE A 144 -10.29 -21.97 13.58
CA PHE A 144 -9.97 -20.55 13.47
C PHE A 144 -11.16 -19.68 13.03
N THR A 145 -11.14 -18.44 13.50
CA THR A 145 -11.75 -17.29 12.84
C THR A 145 -10.66 -16.44 12.21
N VAL A 146 -10.98 -15.79 11.09
CA VAL A 146 -10.06 -14.91 10.39
C VAL A 146 -10.74 -13.56 10.15
N SER A 147 -10.04 -12.48 10.46
CA SER A 147 -10.44 -11.12 10.11
C SER A 147 -9.42 -10.53 9.14
N LEU A 148 -9.90 -9.93 8.06
CA LEU A 148 -9.06 -9.20 7.11
C LEU A 148 -9.27 -7.70 7.33
N SER A 149 -8.18 -6.95 7.39
CA SER A 149 -8.21 -5.49 7.48
C SER A 149 -7.07 -4.88 6.68
N ALA A 150 -7.17 -3.59 6.42
CA ALA A 150 -6.11 -2.81 5.81
C ALA A 150 -5.67 -1.69 6.76
N VAL A 151 -4.37 -1.38 6.76
CA VAL A 151 -3.85 -0.14 7.35
C VAL A 151 -3.78 0.90 6.26
N GLU A 152 -4.51 1.99 6.43
CA GLU A 152 -4.54 3.10 5.49
C GLU A 152 -3.78 4.29 6.06
N SER A 153 -3.18 5.10 5.19
CA SER A 153 -2.77 6.46 5.55
C SER A 153 -3.93 7.42 5.28
N GLY A 154 -4.18 8.31 6.24
CA GLY A 154 -5.12 9.42 6.11
C GLY A 154 -4.44 10.74 5.71
N GLY A 155 -3.15 10.69 5.37
CA GLY A 155 -2.31 11.83 5.05
C GLY A 155 -2.65 12.50 3.72
N ARG A 156 -1.67 13.25 3.18
CA ARG A 156 -1.83 13.97 1.92
C ARG A 156 -2.03 13.02 0.74
N TYR A 157 -1.48 11.81 0.81
CA TYR A 157 -1.56 10.79 -0.23
C TYR A 157 -2.27 9.55 0.32
N PRO A 158 -3.60 9.59 0.47
CA PRO A 158 -4.32 8.51 1.11
C PRO A 158 -4.19 7.24 0.28
N ALA A 159 -3.73 6.15 0.90
CA ALA A 159 -3.63 4.84 0.29
C ALA A 159 -3.66 3.74 1.36
N ALA A 160 -4.12 2.56 0.96
CA ALA A 160 -3.96 1.37 1.76
C ALA A 160 -2.50 0.91 1.67
N LEU A 161 -1.81 0.90 2.82
CA LEU A 161 -0.38 0.63 2.91
C LEU A 161 -0.08 -0.84 3.23
N MET A 162 -0.94 -1.47 4.02
CA MET A 162 -0.74 -2.85 4.45
C MET A 162 -2.04 -3.63 4.45
N ASP A 163 -1.98 -4.89 4.04
CA ASP A 163 -3.00 -5.89 4.31
C ASP A 163 -2.64 -6.67 5.56
N VAL A 164 -3.64 -6.94 6.40
CA VAL A 164 -3.50 -7.65 7.66
C VAL A 164 -4.55 -8.76 7.73
N ALA A 165 -4.10 -9.98 8.00
CA ALA A 165 -4.97 -11.07 8.41
C ALA A 165 -4.72 -11.37 9.88
N GLU A 166 -5.78 -11.27 10.68
CA GLU A 166 -5.78 -11.67 12.09
C GLU A 166 -6.45 -13.03 12.23
N PHE A 167 -5.68 -14.00 12.74
CA PHE A 167 -6.15 -15.35 13.02
C PHE A 167 -6.38 -15.51 14.52
N ARG A 168 -7.55 -16.02 14.90
CA ARG A 168 -7.90 -16.31 16.30
C ARG A 168 -8.46 -17.71 16.40
N LEU A 169 -8.15 -18.40 17.50
CA LEU A 169 -8.84 -19.64 17.83
C LEU A 169 -10.33 -19.33 18.08
N ARG A 170 -11.21 -20.21 17.62
CA ARG A 170 -12.64 -20.14 17.97
C ARG A 170 -12.82 -20.38 19.46
N ALA A 171 -13.92 -19.87 20.03
CA ALA A 171 -14.26 -20.11 21.42
C ALA A 171 -14.30 -21.63 21.70
N GLY A 172 -13.59 -22.06 22.75
CA GLY A 172 -13.48 -23.46 23.14
C GLY A 172 -12.45 -24.29 22.35
N ALA A 173 -11.77 -23.71 21.35
CA ALA A 173 -10.64 -24.36 20.70
C ALA A 173 -9.36 -24.07 21.49
N GLU A 174 -8.66 -25.13 21.92
CA GLU A 174 -7.37 -25.03 22.58
C GLU A 174 -6.21 -25.15 21.57
N PRO A 175 -5.04 -24.52 21.83
CA PRO A 175 -3.81 -24.78 21.08
C PRO A 175 -3.53 -26.28 20.97
N LEU A 176 -3.05 -26.74 19.81
CA LEU A 176 -2.63 -28.12 19.66
C LEU A 176 -1.40 -28.40 20.56
N PRO A 177 -1.23 -29.65 21.02
CA PRO A 177 0.07 -30.11 21.51
C PRO A 177 1.17 -29.82 20.48
N LEU A 178 2.34 -29.37 20.96
CA LEU A 178 3.41 -28.87 20.10
C LEU A 178 3.92 -29.94 19.11
N ASP A 179 4.00 -31.18 19.55
CA ASP A 179 4.33 -32.37 18.75
C ASP A 179 3.33 -32.54 17.59
N ARG A 180 2.03 -32.42 17.86
CA ARG A 180 0.99 -32.50 16.81
C ARG A 180 1.03 -31.32 15.84
N ALA A 181 1.36 -30.13 16.33
CA ALA A 181 1.55 -28.95 15.46
C ALA A 181 2.78 -29.11 14.54
N VAL A 182 3.83 -29.78 15.02
CA VAL A 182 5.01 -30.14 14.22
C VAL A 182 4.66 -31.21 13.18
N ASP A 183 3.88 -32.24 13.53
CA ASP A 183 3.46 -33.30 12.62
C ASP A 183 2.60 -32.77 11.45
N LEU A 184 1.79 -31.72 11.68
CA LEU A 184 1.00 -31.07 10.62
C LEU A 184 1.86 -30.33 9.59
N ALA A 185 3.09 -29.94 9.95
CA ALA A 185 4.02 -29.24 9.07
C ALA A 185 4.75 -30.20 8.12
N ASP A 186 4.02 -31.10 7.44
CA ASP A 186 4.60 -32.09 6.56
C ASP A 186 4.92 -31.50 5.17
N GLY A 187 6.22 -31.36 4.89
CA GLY A 187 6.79 -30.86 3.63
C GLY A 187 7.29 -29.42 3.66
N GLY A 188 8.61 -29.24 3.40
CA GLY A 188 9.19 -28.01 2.84
C GLY A 188 9.99 -27.12 3.80
N PRO A 189 9.42 -26.50 4.85
CA PRO A 189 10.17 -25.62 5.76
C PRO A 189 10.28 -26.22 7.18
N LEU A 190 10.57 -27.52 7.27
CA LEU A 190 10.71 -28.27 8.53
C LEU A 190 11.71 -27.59 9.51
N ARG A 191 12.71 -26.85 9.00
CA ARG A 191 13.73 -26.17 9.80
C ARG A 191 13.23 -24.92 10.53
N GLU A 192 12.35 -24.12 9.92
CA GLU A 192 11.76 -22.94 10.58
C GLU A 192 10.70 -23.36 11.60
N ALA A 193 9.87 -24.35 11.25
CA ALA A 193 8.92 -24.95 12.19
C ALA A 193 9.65 -25.54 13.43
N LEU A 194 10.73 -26.28 13.24
CA LEU A 194 11.55 -26.81 14.34
C LEU A 194 12.27 -25.70 15.14
N ALA A 195 12.77 -24.64 14.48
CA ALA A 195 13.38 -23.51 15.18
C ALA A 195 12.35 -22.70 16.00
N MET A 196 11.11 -22.60 15.52
CA MET A 196 10.00 -21.98 16.23
C MET A 196 9.51 -22.84 17.39
N ALA A 197 9.44 -24.17 17.22
CA ALA A 197 9.13 -25.11 18.30
C ALA A 197 10.16 -25.01 19.44
N ARG A 198 11.46 -24.94 19.12
CA ARG A 198 12.52 -24.72 20.13
C ARG A 198 12.43 -23.35 20.81
N ARG A 199 12.00 -22.30 20.09
CA ARG A 199 11.72 -20.99 20.69
C ARG A 199 10.50 -21.00 21.60
N ALA A 200 9.51 -21.85 21.32
CA ALA A 200 8.32 -22.02 22.16
C ALA A 200 8.66 -22.49 23.57
N GLU A 201 9.57 -23.46 23.67
CA GLU A 201 10.09 -23.96 24.96
C GLU A 201 10.85 -22.86 25.72
N ALA A 202 11.62 -22.02 25.00
CA ALA A 202 12.42 -20.97 25.61
C ALA A 202 11.64 -19.70 26.01
N SER A 203 10.52 -19.39 25.34
CA SER A 203 9.81 -18.10 25.51
C SER A 203 8.66 -18.12 26.53
N GLY A 204 8.39 -19.24 27.19
CA GLY A 204 7.35 -19.35 28.22
C GLY A 204 5.89 -19.21 27.74
N ASP A 205 5.63 -19.28 26.43
CA ASP A 205 4.27 -19.21 25.86
C ASP A 205 4.07 -20.30 24.78
N PRO A 206 4.04 -21.58 25.19
CA PRO A 206 3.97 -22.71 24.26
C PRO A 206 2.67 -22.71 23.44
N GLY A 207 1.56 -22.22 24.02
CA GLY A 207 0.26 -22.16 23.36
C GLY A 207 0.26 -21.20 22.16
N TYR A 208 0.83 -20.00 22.31
CA TYR A 208 0.97 -19.06 21.19
C TYR A 208 1.73 -19.67 20.01
N TRP A 209 2.86 -20.33 20.30
CA TRP A 209 3.72 -20.87 19.25
C TRP A 209 3.15 -22.13 18.61
N ALA A 210 2.45 -22.98 19.36
CA ALA A 210 1.73 -24.11 18.79
C ALA A 210 0.68 -23.63 17.77
N VAL A 211 -0.08 -22.58 18.09
CA VAL A 211 -1.02 -21.96 17.15
C VAL A 211 -0.28 -21.38 15.93
N ARG A 212 0.85 -20.70 16.14
CA ARG A 212 1.64 -20.14 15.04
C ARG A 212 2.16 -21.23 14.09
N LEU A 213 2.58 -22.38 14.63
CA LEU A 213 3.04 -23.53 13.87
C LEU A 213 1.91 -24.17 13.06
N GLU A 214 0.75 -24.38 13.69
CA GLU A 214 -0.47 -24.86 13.03
C GLU A 214 -0.84 -23.95 11.84
N LEU A 215 -0.88 -22.63 12.05
CA LEU A 215 -1.13 -21.66 10.99
C LEU A 215 -0.07 -21.70 9.89
N THR A 216 1.21 -21.87 10.24
CA THR A 216 2.31 -21.96 9.27
C THR A 216 2.16 -23.22 8.40
N ALA A 217 1.81 -24.35 9.00
CA ALA A 217 1.54 -25.59 8.29
C ALA A 217 0.37 -25.44 7.30
N LEU A 218 -0.75 -24.88 7.77
CA LEU A 218 -1.94 -24.67 6.94
C LEU A 218 -1.72 -23.69 5.77
N THR A 219 -0.84 -22.70 5.95
CA THR A 219 -0.70 -21.58 4.99
C THR A 219 0.54 -21.66 4.11
N HIS A 220 1.55 -22.45 4.45
CA HIS A 220 2.85 -22.47 3.77
C HIS A 220 2.74 -22.62 2.25
N ARG A 221 1.95 -23.58 1.75
CA ARG A 221 1.79 -23.80 0.30
C ARG A 221 1.15 -22.59 -0.39
N ALA A 222 0.13 -22.00 0.24
CA ALA A 222 -0.58 -20.86 -0.29
C ALA A 222 0.27 -19.58 -0.29
N LEU A 223 1.20 -19.46 0.66
CA LEU A 223 2.04 -18.28 0.83
C LEU A 223 3.32 -18.30 -0.02
N ARG A 224 3.79 -19.47 -0.44
CA ARG A 224 5.03 -19.64 -1.22
C ARG A 224 5.17 -18.66 -2.42
N PRO A 225 4.13 -18.39 -3.24
CA PRO A 225 4.25 -17.44 -4.35
C PRO A 225 3.97 -15.96 -3.98
N ARG A 226 3.57 -15.66 -2.73
CA ARG A 226 2.80 -14.45 -2.40
C ARG A 226 3.60 -13.26 -1.88
N GLY A 227 4.77 -13.00 -2.45
CA GLY A 227 5.45 -11.76 -2.10
C GLY A 227 6.27 -11.81 -0.80
N GLU A 228 6.53 -10.63 -0.22
CA GLU A 228 7.09 -10.51 1.12
C GLU A 228 6.00 -10.17 2.14
N TYR A 229 5.76 -11.13 3.03
CA TYR A 229 4.88 -11.01 4.19
C TYR A 229 5.65 -11.27 5.48
N SER A 230 5.04 -10.92 6.61
CA SER A 230 5.61 -11.15 7.93
C SER A 230 4.55 -11.57 8.93
N TRP A 231 4.85 -12.60 9.70
CA TRP A 231 4.09 -12.93 10.90
C TRP A 231 4.49 -11.98 12.04
N GLN A 232 3.51 -11.32 12.66
CA GLN A 232 3.68 -10.32 13.73
C GLN A 232 2.75 -10.62 14.92
N GLY A 233 2.99 -9.91 16.04
CA GLY A 233 2.23 -10.05 17.28
C GLY A 233 2.77 -11.14 18.21
N GLN A 234 4.10 -11.18 18.42
CA GLN A 234 4.74 -12.10 19.37
C GLN A 234 4.23 -11.87 20.81
N PRO A 235 4.33 -12.88 21.71
CA PRO A 235 4.07 -12.68 23.13
C PRO A 235 4.89 -11.50 23.65
N GLY A 236 4.25 -10.60 24.40
CA GLY A 236 4.89 -9.37 24.89
C GLY A 236 4.99 -8.21 23.88
N SER A 237 4.67 -8.42 22.59
CA SER A 237 4.66 -7.35 21.58
C SER A 237 3.74 -6.20 21.99
N ARG A 238 4.23 -4.98 21.78
CA ARG A 238 3.54 -3.70 21.96
C ARG A 238 3.07 -3.08 20.64
N VAL A 239 3.52 -3.62 19.50
CA VAL A 239 3.03 -3.21 18.18
C VAL A 239 1.68 -3.86 17.92
N TRP A 240 0.77 -3.15 17.23
CA TRP A 240 -0.60 -3.56 16.93
C TRP A 240 -1.59 -3.63 18.10
N LEU A 241 -1.23 -3.05 19.25
CA LEU A 241 -2.17 -2.82 20.34
C LEU A 241 -3.22 -1.78 19.90
N ASP A 242 -4.49 -2.12 20.01
CA ASP A 242 -5.52 -1.10 20.18
C ASP A 242 -5.44 -0.65 21.64
N ALA A 243 -5.67 0.63 21.92
CA ALA A 243 -5.61 1.19 23.26
C ALA A 243 -6.73 0.69 24.21
N GLY A 244 -7.38 -0.45 23.98
CA GLY A 244 -8.68 -0.74 24.62
C GLY A 244 -9.03 -2.16 25.04
N ASP A 245 -8.48 -3.24 24.45
CA ASP A 245 -9.05 -4.59 24.67
C ASP A 245 -8.15 -5.57 25.45
N GLY A 246 -6.91 -5.21 25.77
CA GLY A 246 -6.06 -5.94 26.72
C GLY A 246 -5.71 -7.40 26.36
N HIS A 247 -6.21 -7.94 25.25
CA HIS A 247 -5.99 -9.31 24.84
C HIS A 247 -4.67 -9.45 24.06
N ARG A 248 -3.68 -10.08 24.71
CA ARG A 248 -2.44 -10.58 24.11
C ARG A 248 -2.52 -12.12 23.99
N PRO A 249 -1.84 -12.77 23.00
CA PRO A 249 -1.21 -12.25 21.79
C PRO A 249 -2.01 -12.56 20.49
N ARG A 250 -1.88 -11.72 19.46
CA ARG A 250 -2.61 -11.81 18.18
C ARG A 250 -1.77 -12.50 17.11
N GLN A 251 -2.33 -13.45 16.35
CA GLN A 251 -1.63 -14.10 15.24
C GLN A 251 -1.85 -13.28 13.96
N LEU A 252 -0.95 -12.32 13.69
CA LEU A 252 -1.12 -11.38 12.57
C LEU A 252 -0.21 -11.73 11.39
N LEU A 253 -0.76 -11.86 10.19
CA LEU A 253 -0.01 -11.92 8.94
C LEU A 253 -0.12 -10.57 8.25
N VAL A 254 1.01 -9.90 8.02
CA VAL A 254 1.05 -8.53 7.47
C VAL A 254 1.83 -8.53 6.16
N GLN A 255 1.28 -7.90 5.13
CA GLN A 255 1.94 -7.65 3.86
C GLN A 255 1.78 -6.18 3.45
N ASP A 256 2.86 -5.58 2.97
CA ASP A 256 2.83 -4.24 2.36
C ASP A 256 2.09 -4.30 1.01
N ARG A 257 1.09 -3.44 0.81
CA ARG A 257 0.27 -3.43 -0.41
C ARG A 257 1.03 -2.94 -1.64
N ILE A 258 1.98 -2.03 -1.44
CA ILE A 258 2.71 -1.37 -2.52
C ILE A 258 3.99 -2.14 -2.83
N ALA A 259 4.80 -2.39 -1.82
CA ALA A 259 6.13 -3.00 -1.95
C ALA A 259 6.15 -4.52 -1.65
N GLY A 260 5.03 -5.10 -1.23
CA GLY A 260 4.97 -6.53 -0.86
C GLY A 260 4.79 -7.48 -2.04
N LEU A 261 4.50 -6.98 -3.24
CA LEU A 261 4.23 -7.78 -4.44
C LEU A 261 5.37 -7.67 -5.45
N ARG A 262 5.70 -8.79 -6.13
CA ARG A 262 6.54 -8.74 -7.33
C ARG A 262 5.63 -8.36 -8.50
N ARG A 263 6.09 -7.43 -9.34
CA ARG A 263 5.38 -7.01 -10.54
C ARG A 263 6.28 -7.21 -11.74
N GLU A 264 5.77 -7.92 -12.75
CA GLU A 264 6.46 -8.11 -14.02
C GLU A 264 6.51 -6.80 -14.81
N PRO A 265 7.56 -6.58 -15.63
CA PRO A 265 7.66 -5.38 -16.44
C PRO A 265 6.58 -5.40 -17.53
N VAL A 266 6.15 -4.22 -17.98
CA VAL A 266 5.28 -4.15 -19.17
C VAL A 266 6.13 -4.36 -20.42
N PRO A 267 5.83 -5.37 -21.27
CA PRO A 267 6.70 -5.72 -22.39
C PRO A 267 7.01 -4.54 -23.33
N ALA A 268 6.00 -3.75 -23.69
CA ALA A 268 6.18 -2.58 -24.57
C ALA A 268 7.05 -1.48 -23.94
N VAL A 269 7.04 -1.36 -22.61
CA VAL A 269 7.87 -0.38 -21.91
C VAL A 269 9.29 -0.90 -21.73
N ALA A 270 9.44 -2.16 -21.30
CA ALA A 270 10.72 -2.86 -21.24
C ALA A 270 11.50 -2.75 -22.55
N ALA A 271 10.85 -2.99 -23.70
CA ALA A 271 11.46 -2.84 -25.02
C ALA A 271 12.00 -1.43 -25.25
N ARG A 272 11.22 -0.38 -24.95
CA ARG A 272 11.66 1.02 -25.10
C ARG A 272 12.83 1.39 -24.19
N TRP A 273 12.88 0.83 -22.98
CA TRP A 273 14.00 1.06 -22.06
C TRP A 273 15.28 0.35 -22.54
N ALA A 274 15.13 -0.86 -23.07
CA ALA A 274 16.21 -1.63 -23.68
C ALA A 274 16.76 -0.93 -24.94
N GLU A 275 15.90 -0.48 -25.86
CA GLU A 275 16.28 0.30 -27.06
C GLU A 275 17.10 1.55 -26.72
N ARG A 276 16.80 2.19 -25.59
CA ARG A 276 17.51 3.38 -25.11
C ARG A 276 18.79 3.06 -24.34
N GLY A 277 19.11 1.78 -24.13
CA GLY A 277 20.26 1.34 -23.34
C GLY A 277 20.23 1.86 -21.90
N VAL A 278 19.04 2.06 -21.34
CA VAL A 278 18.91 2.61 -19.98
C VAL A 278 19.28 1.55 -18.97
N ALA A 279 20.20 1.91 -18.07
CA ALA A 279 20.63 1.01 -17.01
C ALA A 279 19.49 0.74 -16.01
N PRO A 280 19.46 -0.45 -15.39
CA PRO A 280 18.58 -0.77 -14.27
C PRO A 280 18.75 0.24 -13.15
N ILE A 281 17.69 0.42 -12.35
CA ILE A 281 17.70 1.32 -11.19
C ILE A 281 17.82 0.47 -9.93
N VAL A 282 18.77 0.79 -9.06
CA VAL A 282 18.92 0.15 -7.76
C VAL A 282 18.67 1.18 -6.68
N VAL A 283 17.63 0.96 -5.87
CA VAL A 283 17.25 1.81 -4.76
C VAL A 283 17.77 1.18 -3.47
N ILE A 284 18.66 1.88 -2.77
CA ILE A 284 19.19 1.49 -1.46
C ILE A 284 18.42 2.24 -0.38
N GLY A 285 17.70 1.51 0.48
CA GLY A 285 17.03 2.12 1.63
C GLY A 285 16.15 1.17 2.43
N HIS A 286 15.68 1.62 3.59
CA HIS A 286 14.78 0.83 4.43
C HIS A 286 13.38 0.72 3.81
N ARG A 287 12.73 -0.44 4.00
CA ARG A 287 11.40 -0.77 3.46
C ARG A 287 10.31 0.27 3.80
N PRO A 288 10.17 0.78 5.04
CA PRO A 288 9.16 1.78 5.40
C PRO A 288 9.17 3.07 4.56
N LEU A 289 10.30 3.37 3.92
CA LEU A 289 10.51 4.59 3.13
C LEU A 289 10.76 4.27 1.66
N ALA A 290 11.91 3.65 1.38
CA ALA A 290 12.37 3.39 0.03
C ALA A 290 11.62 2.23 -0.65
N GLY A 291 11.02 1.32 0.12
CA GLY A 291 10.30 0.17 -0.41
C GLY A 291 9.08 0.60 -1.22
N GLY A 292 8.16 1.34 -0.58
CA GLY A 292 6.98 1.88 -1.25
C GLY A 292 7.35 2.82 -2.40
N ALA A 293 8.35 3.68 -2.21
CA ALA A 293 8.82 4.58 -3.27
C ALA A 293 9.35 3.84 -4.52
N ALA A 294 10.16 2.80 -4.34
CA ALA A 294 10.70 1.99 -5.43
C ALA A 294 9.59 1.25 -6.19
N ALA A 295 8.59 0.73 -5.48
CA ALA A 295 7.45 0.04 -6.09
C ALA A 295 6.50 1.00 -6.83
N LEU A 296 6.19 2.17 -6.27
CA LEU A 296 5.45 3.24 -6.95
C LEU A 296 6.15 3.68 -8.23
N LEU A 297 7.47 3.85 -8.16
CA LEU A 297 8.28 4.23 -9.31
C LEU A 297 8.28 3.13 -10.38
N ALA A 298 8.40 1.86 -9.99
CA ALA A 298 8.39 0.73 -10.91
C ALA A 298 7.05 0.62 -11.65
N GLU A 299 5.94 0.76 -10.93
CA GLU A 299 4.59 0.81 -11.49
C GLU A 299 4.44 1.92 -12.53
N ALA A 300 4.77 3.15 -12.11
CA ALA A 300 4.59 4.34 -12.92
C ALA A 300 5.47 4.33 -14.18
N LEU A 301 6.67 3.75 -14.09
CA LEU A 301 7.58 3.57 -15.23
C LEU A 301 7.35 2.29 -16.01
N GLY A 302 6.44 1.40 -15.60
CA GLY A 302 6.19 0.10 -16.24
C GLY A 302 7.38 -0.87 -16.20
N LEU A 303 8.26 -0.72 -15.20
CA LEU A 303 9.45 -1.56 -14.98
C LEU A 303 9.15 -2.67 -13.98
N GLN A 304 9.97 -3.71 -13.99
CA GLN A 304 9.87 -4.80 -13.02
C GLN A 304 10.24 -4.29 -11.63
N TYR A 305 9.39 -4.53 -10.63
CA TYR A 305 9.78 -4.30 -9.24
C TYR A 305 10.44 -5.55 -8.68
N VAL A 306 11.71 -5.42 -8.28
CA VAL A 306 12.52 -6.52 -7.77
C VAL A 306 12.90 -6.28 -6.32
N LEU A 307 12.53 -7.25 -5.48
CA LEU A 307 12.89 -7.29 -4.07
C LEU A 307 13.65 -8.60 -3.79
N PRO A 308 14.98 -8.56 -3.57
CA PRO A 308 15.77 -9.72 -3.20
C PRO A 308 15.24 -10.37 -1.92
N ARG A 309 15.13 -11.70 -1.93
CA ARG A 309 14.70 -12.50 -0.77
C ARG A 309 15.78 -13.48 -0.38
N SER A 310 15.92 -13.72 0.92
CA SER A 310 16.95 -14.60 1.46
C SER A 310 16.87 -16.05 0.99
N GLY A 311 15.68 -16.50 0.60
CA GLY A 311 15.43 -17.85 0.08
C GLY A 311 15.26 -17.90 -1.43
N GLU A 312 15.73 -16.90 -2.18
CA GLU A 312 15.62 -16.86 -3.63
C GLU A 312 16.98 -16.57 -4.28
N GLU A 313 17.20 -17.16 -5.45
CA GLU A 313 18.30 -16.85 -6.35
C GLU A 313 17.77 -16.58 -7.75
N ILE A 314 18.47 -15.75 -8.53
CA ILE A 314 18.19 -15.57 -9.95
C ILE A 314 19.05 -16.55 -10.76
N VAL A 315 18.39 -17.46 -11.47
CA VAL A 315 18.99 -18.42 -12.40
C VAL A 315 18.30 -18.23 -13.74
N ASP A 316 19.07 -17.92 -14.79
CA ASP A 316 18.56 -17.68 -16.15
C ASP A 316 17.42 -16.65 -16.22
N GLY A 317 17.50 -15.60 -15.37
CA GLY A 317 16.47 -14.55 -15.27
C GLY A 317 15.21 -14.94 -14.49
N LEU A 318 15.14 -16.17 -13.98
CA LEU A 318 14.03 -16.67 -13.16
C LEU A 318 14.43 -16.69 -11.68
N PHE A 319 13.48 -16.34 -10.81
CA PHE A 319 13.66 -16.47 -9.37
C PHE A 319 13.36 -17.90 -8.94
N VAL A 320 14.38 -18.59 -8.45
CA VAL A 320 14.32 -19.97 -8.01
C VAL A 320 14.40 -20.02 -6.48
N PRO A 321 13.52 -20.76 -5.79
CA PRO A 321 13.60 -20.92 -4.34
C PRO A 321 14.84 -21.75 -3.97
N VAL A 322 15.58 -21.27 -2.96
CA VAL A 322 16.79 -21.92 -2.43
C VAL A 322 16.73 -22.02 -0.91
N LEU A 323 17.26 -23.11 -0.35
CA LEU A 323 17.33 -23.32 1.09
C LEU A 323 18.56 -22.63 1.66
N ARG A 324 18.38 -21.52 2.39
CA ARG A 324 19.48 -20.74 3.02
C ARG A 324 19.12 -20.23 4.41
N THR A 325 20.13 -19.88 5.20
CA THR A 325 19.91 -19.17 6.47
C THR A 325 19.45 -17.72 6.19
N PRO A 326 18.65 -17.09 7.07
CA PRO A 326 18.12 -15.74 6.80
C PRO A 326 19.18 -14.64 6.64
N VAL A 327 20.37 -14.78 7.23
CA VAL A 327 21.44 -13.76 7.17
C VAL A 327 22.27 -13.95 5.90
N GLN A 328 22.94 -15.10 5.74
CA GLN A 328 23.73 -15.42 4.54
C GLN A 328 22.88 -15.32 3.27
N GLY A 329 21.63 -15.80 3.34
CA GLY A 329 20.71 -15.75 2.20
C GLY A 329 20.47 -14.35 1.65
N ARG A 330 20.56 -13.28 2.46
CA ARG A 330 20.33 -11.90 2.00
C ARG A 330 21.51 -11.35 1.23
N VAL A 331 22.73 -11.59 1.72
CA VAL A 331 23.97 -11.24 1.02
C VAL A 331 24.03 -12.00 -0.30
N ASP A 332 23.77 -13.32 -0.27
CA ASP A 332 23.78 -14.16 -1.47
C ASP A 332 22.72 -13.74 -2.51
N ALA A 333 21.51 -13.39 -2.06
CA ALA A 333 20.45 -12.91 -2.95
C ALA A 333 20.84 -11.59 -3.61
N TRP A 334 21.48 -10.68 -2.87
CA TRP A 334 22.03 -9.46 -3.44
C TRP A 334 23.13 -9.76 -4.45
N LEU A 335 24.10 -10.61 -4.11
CA LEU A 335 25.19 -10.99 -5.02
C LEU A 335 24.66 -11.71 -6.28
N SER A 336 23.60 -12.51 -6.18
CA SER A 336 22.90 -13.08 -7.33
C SER A 336 22.34 -12.00 -8.25
N ILE A 337 21.69 -10.96 -7.70
CA ILE A 337 21.22 -9.82 -8.48
C ILE A 337 22.39 -9.09 -9.13
N VAL A 338 23.47 -8.83 -8.42
CA VAL A 338 24.66 -8.17 -8.99
C VAL A 338 25.22 -8.96 -10.18
N ARG A 339 25.34 -10.28 -10.05
CA ARG A 339 25.77 -11.17 -11.15
C ARG A 339 24.82 -11.09 -12.34
N HIS A 340 23.52 -11.15 -12.11
CA HIS A 340 22.52 -11.05 -13.16
C HIS A 340 22.59 -9.70 -13.89
N LEU A 341 22.68 -8.60 -13.15
CA LEU A 341 22.82 -7.25 -13.70
C LEU A 341 24.08 -7.09 -14.57
N ARG A 342 25.20 -7.69 -14.15
CA ARG A 342 26.45 -7.68 -14.92
C ARG A 342 26.36 -8.51 -16.19
N SER A 343 25.80 -9.71 -16.12
CA SER A 343 25.59 -10.55 -17.32
C SER A 343 24.76 -9.80 -18.35
N ARG A 344 23.57 -9.34 -17.93
CA ARG A 344 22.64 -8.56 -18.77
C ARG A 344 23.30 -7.33 -19.41
N ALA A 345 24.09 -6.59 -18.62
CA ALA A 345 24.82 -5.43 -19.14
C ALA A 345 25.93 -5.81 -20.14
N ALA A 346 26.63 -6.93 -19.93
CA ALA A 346 27.65 -7.44 -20.85
C ALA A 346 27.03 -7.92 -22.17
N ASP A 347 25.83 -8.49 -22.10
CA ASP A 347 25.06 -8.97 -23.26
C ASP A 347 24.38 -7.83 -24.04
N GLY A 348 24.51 -6.57 -23.59
CA GLY A 348 23.89 -5.41 -24.23
C GLY A 348 22.37 -5.31 -24.02
N ASP A 349 21.81 -6.11 -23.12
CA ASP A 349 20.39 -6.20 -22.83
C ASP A 349 20.14 -5.88 -21.35
N PRO A 350 20.16 -4.59 -20.94
CA PRO A 350 20.00 -4.20 -19.54
C PRO A 350 18.66 -4.66 -18.98
N TRP A 351 18.61 -5.04 -17.70
CA TRP A 351 17.37 -5.50 -17.07
C TRP A 351 16.42 -4.30 -16.84
N PRO A 352 15.19 -4.27 -17.40
CA PRO A 352 14.21 -3.18 -17.17
C PRO A 352 13.58 -3.29 -15.76
N ALA A 353 14.38 -3.07 -14.73
CA ALA A 353 14.01 -3.31 -13.35
C ALA A 353 14.37 -2.14 -12.42
N ILE A 354 13.54 -2.00 -11.37
CA ILE A 354 13.84 -1.25 -10.16
C ILE A 354 14.05 -2.25 -9.03
N VAL A 355 15.28 -2.35 -8.57
CA VAL A 355 15.69 -3.27 -7.50
C VAL A 355 15.75 -2.52 -6.18
N LEU A 356 14.98 -2.93 -5.18
CA LEU A 356 15.17 -2.46 -3.80
C LEU A 356 16.25 -3.31 -3.11
N THR A 357 17.28 -2.70 -2.54
CA THR A 357 18.20 -3.38 -1.62
C THR A 357 18.23 -2.67 -0.27
N ARG A 358 18.40 -3.45 0.80
CA ARG A 358 18.33 -2.94 2.17
C ARG A 358 19.73 -2.63 2.70
N PRO A 359 19.88 -1.57 3.52
CA PRO A 359 21.19 -1.16 4.04
C PRO A 359 21.92 -2.27 4.79
N TYR A 360 21.20 -3.12 5.53
CA TYR A 360 21.82 -4.17 6.32
C TYR A 360 22.65 -5.16 5.49
N VAL A 361 22.44 -5.27 4.16
CA VAL A 361 23.25 -6.14 3.28
C VAL A 361 24.71 -5.68 3.26
N PHE A 362 24.95 -4.41 3.57
CA PHE A 362 26.26 -3.77 3.66
C PHE A 362 26.75 -3.66 5.10
N ALA A 363 26.04 -4.25 6.08
CA ALA A 363 26.32 -4.03 7.49
C ALA A 363 27.46 -4.88 8.06
N GLU A 364 27.78 -6.01 7.44
CA GLU A 364 28.83 -6.92 7.93
C GLU A 364 30.18 -6.21 8.00
N GLN A 365 30.95 -6.55 9.04
CA GLN A 365 32.23 -5.91 9.37
C GLN A 365 33.45 -6.74 8.93
N ASP A 366 33.23 -7.99 8.51
CA ASP A 366 34.26 -8.90 8.01
C ASP A 366 34.46 -8.75 6.49
N ASP A 367 35.30 -9.61 5.88
CA ASP A 367 35.64 -9.60 4.43
C ASP A 367 34.40 -9.57 3.50
N ASP A 368 33.29 -10.14 3.95
CA ASP A 368 32.01 -10.18 3.22
C ASP A 368 31.41 -8.78 3.03
N GLY A 369 31.49 -7.90 4.04
CA GLY A 369 30.96 -6.54 3.96
C GLY A 369 31.70 -5.67 2.94
N GLU A 370 33.03 -5.75 2.92
CA GLU A 370 33.85 -5.03 1.94
C GLU A 370 33.71 -5.62 0.53
N SER A 371 33.52 -6.95 0.42
CA SER A 371 33.18 -7.60 -0.84
C SER A 371 31.89 -7.04 -1.43
N VAL A 372 30.83 -6.93 -0.65
CA VAL A 372 29.55 -6.36 -1.08
C VAL A 372 29.68 -4.88 -1.49
N LEU A 373 30.44 -4.07 -0.76
CA LEU A 373 30.69 -2.66 -1.11
C LEU A 373 31.52 -2.54 -2.40
N ARG A 374 32.49 -3.41 -2.62
CA ARG A 374 33.25 -3.50 -3.88
C ARG A 374 32.35 -3.83 -5.07
N GLU A 375 31.40 -4.72 -4.86
CA GLU A 375 30.40 -5.07 -5.86
C GLU A 375 29.49 -3.88 -6.20
N LEU A 376 29.08 -3.12 -5.17
CA LEU A 376 28.35 -1.87 -5.34
C LEU A 376 29.13 -0.87 -6.19
N ARG A 377 30.43 -0.64 -5.92
CA ARG A 377 31.26 0.31 -6.69
C ARG A 377 31.30 0.06 -8.20
N ARG A 378 31.15 -1.20 -8.61
CA ARG A 378 31.28 -1.67 -10.01
C ARG A 378 29.93 -1.98 -10.67
N LEU A 379 28.82 -1.70 -10.00
CA LEU A 379 27.50 -2.12 -10.46
C LEU A 379 27.07 -1.35 -11.72
N PRO A 380 26.67 -2.02 -12.82
CA PRO A 380 26.21 -1.37 -14.06
C PRO A 380 24.75 -0.91 -13.95
N ALA A 381 24.44 -0.12 -12.92
CA ALA A 381 23.11 0.38 -12.60
C ALA A 381 23.15 1.88 -12.27
N HIS A 382 22.01 2.55 -12.41
CA HIS A 382 21.78 3.83 -11.75
C HIS A 382 21.44 3.56 -10.29
N VAL A 383 22.21 4.10 -9.35
CA VAL A 383 22.00 3.82 -7.93
C VAL A 383 21.41 5.03 -7.23
N VAL A 384 20.27 4.82 -6.60
CA VAL A 384 19.59 5.80 -5.75
C VAL A 384 19.80 5.37 -4.30
N CYS A 385 20.53 6.15 -3.51
CA CYS A 385 20.64 5.91 -2.08
C CYS A 385 19.71 6.86 -1.33
N VAL A 386 18.81 6.30 -0.53
CA VAL A 386 17.86 7.06 0.29
C VAL A 386 18.32 6.99 1.73
N ARG A 387 18.97 8.06 2.20
CA ARG A 387 19.42 8.19 3.59
C ARG A 387 18.26 8.70 4.46
N PRO A 388 17.78 7.92 5.42
CA PRO A 388 16.75 8.36 6.36
C PRO A 388 17.30 9.42 7.31
N ALA A 389 16.41 10.29 7.78
CA ALA A 389 16.65 11.13 8.96
C ALA A 389 16.87 10.28 10.22
N VAL A 390 17.56 10.83 11.22
CA VAL A 390 17.83 10.14 12.49
C VAL A 390 16.52 9.89 13.24
N GLY A 391 15.59 10.85 13.24
CA GLY A 391 14.26 10.70 13.83
C GLY A 391 13.47 9.53 13.22
N MET A 392 13.61 9.30 11.91
CA MET A 392 12.99 8.15 11.22
C MET A 392 13.60 6.82 11.66
N LEU A 393 14.93 6.75 11.80
CA LEU A 393 15.61 5.56 12.30
C LEU A 393 15.22 5.26 13.75
N ARG A 394 15.14 6.28 14.61
CA ARG A 394 14.70 6.14 16.01
C ARG A 394 13.28 5.59 16.09
N TRP A 395 12.35 6.18 15.34
CA TRP A 395 10.97 5.69 15.25
C TRP A 395 10.92 4.21 14.83
N TRP A 396 11.69 3.82 13.81
CA TRP A 396 11.72 2.45 13.36
C TRP A 396 12.37 1.50 14.39
N ALA A 397 13.42 1.95 15.07
CA ALA A 397 14.08 1.22 16.14
C ALA A 397 13.12 0.97 17.31
N GLU A 398 12.38 1.98 17.75
CA GLU A 398 11.37 1.86 18.80
C GLU A 398 10.23 0.93 18.39
N ARG A 399 9.75 1.04 17.14
CA ARG A 399 8.72 0.13 16.62
C ARG A 399 9.23 -1.31 16.59
N ARG A 400 10.49 -1.54 16.19
CA ARG A 400 11.13 -2.86 16.22
C ARG A 400 11.31 -3.38 17.65
N ALA A 401 11.73 -2.54 18.58
CA ALA A 401 11.82 -2.86 20.00
C ALA A 401 10.45 -3.25 20.59
N GLY A 402 9.39 -2.62 20.10
CA GLY A 402 8.02 -2.97 20.46
C GLY A 402 7.52 -4.27 19.82
N ALA A 403 8.10 -4.74 18.71
CA ALA A 403 7.58 -5.87 17.95
C ALA A 403 7.98 -7.24 18.50
N GLY A 404 9.01 -7.30 19.36
CA GLY A 404 9.50 -8.51 20.02
C GLY A 404 9.43 -8.43 21.54
N PRO A 405 9.73 -9.54 22.25
CA PRO A 405 9.91 -9.52 23.70
C PRO A 405 11.02 -8.51 24.06
N GLY A 406 10.80 -7.72 25.11
CA GLY A 406 11.56 -6.53 25.47
C GLY A 406 12.99 -6.77 25.98
N ASP A 407 13.57 -7.92 25.67
CA ASP A 407 14.73 -8.48 26.35
C ASP A 407 15.92 -8.43 25.38
N GLY A 408 16.49 -7.23 25.19
CA GLY A 408 17.85 -7.08 24.63
C GLY A 408 18.00 -6.36 23.28
N PHE A 409 16.94 -5.80 22.69
CA PHE A 409 17.12 -4.91 21.53
C PHE A 409 17.48 -3.48 21.97
N ASP A 410 18.75 -3.11 21.82
CA ASP A 410 19.22 -1.74 22.03
C ASP A 410 18.92 -0.87 20.80
N ALA A 411 17.88 -0.05 20.93
CA ALA A 411 17.44 0.85 19.87
C ALA A 411 18.49 1.92 19.53
N ALA A 412 19.19 2.46 20.52
CA ALA A 412 20.19 3.52 20.31
C ALA A 412 21.40 2.97 19.56
N ALA A 413 21.96 1.86 20.04
CA ALA A 413 23.08 1.18 19.38
C ALA A 413 22.71 0.69 17.97
N TRP A 414 21.45 0.30 17.74
CA TRP A 414 20.97 -0.04 16.39
C TRP A 414 20.96 1.19 15.47
N VAL A 415 20.44 2.34 15.93
CA VAL A 415 20.42 3.58 15.13
C VAL A 415 21.83 4.02 14.74
N GLU A 416 22.78 4.03 15.69
CA GLU A 416 24.17 4.38 15.43
C GLU A 416 24.81 3.46 14.39
N ARG A 417 24.59 2.15 14.52
CA ARG A 417 25.08 1.16 13.56
C ARG A 417 24.54 1.42 12.16
N GLU A 418 23.23 1.64 12.02
CA GLU A 418 22.62 1.89 10.71
C GLU A 418 23.12 3.19 10.08
N LEU A 419 23.35 4.24 10.86
CA LEU A 419 23.98 5.47 10.36
C LEU A 419 25.38 5.19 9.81
N GLY A 420 26.20 4.41 10.53
CA GLY A 420 27.52 3.99 10.06
C GLY A 420 27.47 3.12 8.80
N VAL A 421 26.42 2.33 8.62
CA VAL A 421 26.18 1.57 7.36
C VAL A 421 25.92 2.52 6.20
N TYR A 422 25.05 3.52 6.37
CA TYR A 422 24.77 4.52 5.32
C TYR A 422 26.00 5.33 4.95
N GLU A 423 26.86 5.68 5.90
CA GLU A 423 28.13 6.37 5.63
C GLU A 423 29.08 5.54 4.78
N ARG A 424 29.19 4.23 5.05
CA ARG A 424 29.98 3.31 4.22
C ARG A 424 29.41 3.20 2.82
N ILE A 425 28.09 3.11 2.68
CA ILE A 425 27.41 3.08 1.38
C ILE A 425 27.69 4.38 0.62
N GLU A 426 27.48 5.55 1.22
CA GLU A 426 27.74 6.85 0.59
C GLU A 426 29.19 7.00 0.13
N ARG A 427 30.16 6.56 0.95
CA ARG A 427 31.57 6.54 0.56
C ARG A 427 31.81 5.66 -0.66
N ALA A 428 31.32 4.42 -0.64
CA ALA A 428 31.44 3.51 -1.78
C ALA A 428 30.76 4.06 -3.03
N LEU A 429 29.64 4.78 -2.89
CA LEU A 429 28.94 5.44 -4.00
C LEU A 429 29.73 6.63 -4.56
N GLY A 430 30.45 7.38 -3.73
CA GLY A 430 31.36 8.46 -4.16
C GLY A 430 32.59 7.96 -4.92
N GLU A 431 33.02 6.73 -4.63
CA GLU A 431 34.14 6.04 -5.31
C GLU A 431 33.74 5.38 -6.64
N ARG A 432 32.46 5.42 -7.02
CA ARG A 432 31.97 4.78 -8.25
C ARG A 432 32.52 5.45 -9.50
N GLN A 433 33.08 4.63 -10.38
CA GLN A 433 33.52 5.05 -11.72
C GLN A 433 32.33 5.41 -12.63
N ALA A 434 31.22 4.66 -12.52
CA ALA A 434 29.97 4.97 -13.17
C ALA A 434 29.25 6.09 -12.39
N ARG A 435 29.39 7.35 -12.84
CA ARG A 435 28.79 8.58 -12.24
C ARG A 435 27.24 8.64 -12.32
N ARG A 436 26.56 7.50 -12.13
CA ARG A 436 25.10 7.35 -12.15
C ARG A 436 24.61 7.06 -10.73
N THR A 437 24.82 8.02 -9.85
CA THR A 437 24.43 7.95 -8.44
C THR A 437 23.50 9.12 -8.15
N THR A 438 22.47 8.87 -7.34
CA THR A 438 21.59 9.89 -6.77
C THR A 438 21.53 9.68 -5.27
N LEU A 439 21.96 10.66 -4.49
CA LEU A 439 21.84 10.61 -3.04
C LEU A 439 20.66 11.47 -2.61
N ILE A 440 19.68 10.88 -1.91
CA ILE A 440 18.54 11.60 -1.37
C ILE A 440 18.60 11.50 0.14
N ARG A 441 18.61 12.66 0.81
CA ARG A 441 18.54 12.74 2.27
C ARG A 441 17.11 13.10 2.66
N VAL A 442 16.49 12.25 3.47
CA VAL A 442 15.16 12.49 4.01
C VAL A 442 15.27 13.52 5.14
N PRO A 443 14.44 14.58 5.17
CA PRO A 443 14.46 15.57 6.23
C PRO A 443 13.99 14.96 7.57
N GLU A 444 14.37 15.59 8.68
CA GLU A 444 13.82 15.23 9.99
C GLU A 444 12.31 15.46 10.01
N PRO A 445 11.54 14.58 10.67
CA PRO A 445 10.11 14.80 10.84
C PRO A 445 9.87 16.04 11.73
N ASP A 446 8.76 16.76 11.47
CA ASP A 446 8.39 17.98 12.21
C ASP A 446 8.08 17.74 13.71
N GLY A 447 8.05 16.48 14.16
CA GLY A 447 7.82 16.09 15.53
C GLY A 447 8.05 14.60 15.77
N PRO A 448 7.87 14.14 17.03
CA PRO A 448 8.02 12.72 17.36
C PRO A 448 6.97 11.88 16.64
N LEU A 449 7.42 10.77 16.03
CA LEU A 449 6.54 9.84 15.33
C LEU A 449 6.01 8.77 16.30
N PRO A 450 4.71 8.44 16.28
CA PRO A 450 4.18 7.38 17.13
C PRO A 450 4.70 6.01 16.65
N ALA A 451 5.60 5.41 17.44
CA ALA A 451 6.19 4.11 17.12
C ALA A 451 5.25 2.92 17.39
N LEU A 452 4.40 3.05 18.41
CA LEU A 452 3.50 1.99 18.89
C LEU A 452 2.06 2.27 18.47
N GLY A 453 1.32 1.22 18.12
CA GLY A 453 -0.06 1.28 17.64
C GLY A 453 -0.26 0.60 16.28
N ARG A 454 -1.54 0.43 15.90
CA ARG A 454 -1.94 -0.17 14.60
C ARG A 454 -1.71 0.76 13.41
N GLY A 455 -1.80 2.07 13.61
CA GLY A 455 -1.64 3.06 12.55
C GLY A 455 -0.22 3.14 12.01
N TRP A 456 -0.11 3.63 10.78
CA TRP A 456 1.15 4.08 10.19
C TRP A 456 1.18 5.62 10.25
N PRO A 457 2.28 6.27 10.69
CA PRO A 457 2.28 7.72 10.76
C PRO A 457 2.15 8.33 9.36
N ASP A 458 1.23 9.27 9.18
CA ASP A 458 0.98 9.89 7.87
C ASP A 458 2.22 10.57 7.30
N ALA A 459 3.05 11.19 8.15
CA ALA A 459 4.33 11.76 7.73
C ALA A 459 5.26 10.72 7.06
N VAL A 460 5.25 9.46 7.54
CA VAL A 460 6.04 8.37 6.94
C VAL A 460 5.40 7.88 5.65
N ALA A 461 4.07 7.79 5.61
CA ALA A 461 3.34 7.40 4.41
C ALA A 461 3.55 8.40 3.27
N ASP A 462 3.38 9.70 3.56
CA ASP A 462 3.49 10.78 2.58
C ASP A 462 4.91 10.92 2.02
N LEU A 463 5.93 10.48 2.77
CA LEU A 463 7.32 10.45 2.28
C LEU A 463 7.52 9.47 1.12
N GLN A 464 6.77 8.37 1.03
CA GLN A 464 6.95 7.37 -0.03
C GLN A 464 6.65 7.93 -1.44
N PRO A 465 5.49 8.56 -1.71
CA PRO A 465 5.23 9.17 -3.02
C PRO A 465 6.10 10.39 -3.27
N ARG A 466 6.42 11.21 -2.25
CA ARG A 466 7.36 12.34 -2.39
C ARG A 466 8.74 11.86 -2.83
N LEU A 467 9.24 10.79 -2.23
CA LEU A 467 10.52 10.18 -2.57
C LEU A 467 10.48 9.59 -3.98
N ALA A 468 9.44 8.85 -4.35
CA ALA A 468 9.27 8.33 -5.71
C ALA A 468 9.32 9.46 -6.74
N TRP A 469 8.64 10.58 -6.46
CA TRP A 469 8.61 11.76 -7.32
C TRP A 469 9.97 12.48 -7.39
N ALA A 470 10.67 12.63 -6.27
CA ALA A 470 12.01 13.20 -6.23
C ALA A 470 13.01 12.35 -7.03
N VAL A 471 12.93 11.02 -6.90
CA VAL A 471 13.73 10.08 -7.70
C VAL A 471 13.39 10.18 -9.18
N LEU A 472 12.10 10.23 -9.53
CA LEU A 472 11.65 10.41 -10.91
C LEU A 472 12.26 11.68 -11.54
N GLY A 473 12.24 12.80 -10.81
CA GLY A 473 12.85 14.05 -11.26
C GLY A 473 14.38 13.96 -11.40
N ALA A 474 15.05 13.21 -10.51
CA ALA A 474 16.49 12.96 -10.62
C ALA A 474 16.83 12.11 -11.85
N LEU A 475 16.05 11.06 -12.11
CA LEU A 475 16.18 10.19 -13.28
C LEU A 475 15.90 10.96 -14.58
N ASP A 476 14.94 11.87 -14.58
CA ASP A 476 14.66 12.72 -15.74
C ASP A 476 15.89 13.54 -16.15
N ARG A 477 16.61 14.10 -15.16
CA ARG A 477 17.84 14.87 -15.41
C ARG A 477 19.04 14.01 -15.81
N THR A 478 19.18 12.83 -15.22
CA THR A 478 20.41 12.02 -15.32
C THR A 478 20.33 10.91 -16.37
N VAL A 479 19.15 10.31 -16.53
CA VAL A 479 18.91 9.13 -17.34
C VAL A 479 18.13 9.48 -18.61
N ASN A 480 17.19 10.41 -18.56
CA ASN A 480 16.27 10.68 -19.68
C ASN A 480 16.84 11.62 -20.78
N ARG A 481 18.12 12.05 -20.69
CA ARG A 481 18.96 12.67 -21.77
C ARG A 481 18.23 13.47 -22.89
N GLY A 482 17.32 14.38 -22.53
CA GLY A 482 16.60 15.24 -23.50
C GLY A 482 15.36 14.62 -24.15
N GLY A 483 14.94 13.43 -23.72
CA GLY A 483 13.63 12.85 -24.04
C GLY A 483 12.46 13.57 -23.35
N PRO A 484 11.20 13.18 -23.65
CA PRO A 484 10.04 13.75 -22.99
C PRO A 484 10.08 13.49 -21.49
N LYS A 485 9.76 14.49 -20.67
CA LYS A 485 9.79 14.40 -19.20
C LYS A 485 9.13 13.11 -18.72
N LEU A 486 9.81 12.34 -17.87
CA LEU A 486 9.29 11.08 -17.34
C LEU A 486 7.94 11.25 -16.62
N SER A 487 7.71 12.41 -15.99
CA SER A 487 6.43 12.75 -15.35
C SER A 487 5.25 12.87 -16.32
N GLY A 488 5.50 13.12 -17.61
CA GLY A 488 4.48 13.10 -18.66
C GLY A 488 4.26 11.72 -19.30
N LEU A 489 5.05 10.72 -18.90
CA LEU A 489 5.03 9.35 -19.45
C LEU A 489 4.57 8.32 -18.42
N LEU A 490 4.03 8.76 -17.28
CA LEU A 490 3.61 7.86 -16.21
C LEU A 490 2.43 7.01 -16.66
N ARG A 491 2.51 5.73 -16.34
CA ARG A 491 1.37 4.82 -16.48
C ARG A 491 0.29 5.16 -15.45
N PRO A 492 -1.00 4.86 -15.75
CA PRO A 492 -2.06 4.93 -14.75
C PRO A 492 -1.68 4.13 -13.49
N GLY A 493 -1.90 4.73 -12.33
CA GLY A 493 -1.49 4.21 -11.02
C GLY A 493 -1.46 5.31 -9.97
N LEU A 494 -1.15 4.97 -8.71
CA LEU A 494 -1.19 5.91 -7.57
C LEU A 494 -0.26 7.12 -7.79
N LEU A 495 0.96 6.89 -8.26
CA LEU A 495 1.91 7.99 -8.47
C LEU A 495 1.47 8.95 -9.58
N ALA A 496 0.78 8.46 -10.61
CA ALA A 496 0.23 9.30 -11.67
C ALA A 496 -1.01 10.07 -11.20
N GLU A 497 -1.88 9.45 -10.38
CA GLU A 497 -3.02 10.12 -9.73
C GLU A 497 -2.55 11.28 -8.86
N TRP A 498 -1.48 11.09 -8.10
CA TRP A 498 -0.93 12.11 -7.20
C TRP A 498 0.00 13.10 -7.88
N ALA A 499 0.31 12.93 -9.17
CA ALA A 499 1.29 13.75 -9.89
C ALA A 499 1.02 15.27 -9.80
N PRO A 500 -0.23 15.78 -9.99
CA PRO A 500 -0.51 17.21 -9.84
C PRO A 500 -0.20 17.71 -8.42
N THR A 501 -0.61 16.96 -7.40
CA THR A 501 -0.37 17.32 -6.00
C THR A 501 1.10 17.23 -5.61
N LEU A 502 1.84 16.26 -6.14
CA LEU A 502 3.28 16.08 -5.93
C LEU A 502 4.12 17.18 -6.61
N ALA A 503 3.69 17.64 -7.80
CA ALA A 503 4.38 18.70 -8.52
C ALA A 503 4.42 20.03 -7.73
N GLU A 504 3.42 20.27 -6.90
CA GLU A 504 3.28 21.48 -6.07
C GLU A 504 3.65 21.25 -4.58
N ASP A 505 4.03 20.03 -4.19
CA ASP A 505 4.33 19.74 -2.78
C ASP A 505 5.72 20.27 -2.39
N PRO A 506 5.83 21.27 -1.50
CA PRO A 506 7.13 21.76 -1.02
C PRO A 506 7.97 20.68 -0.33
N GLY A 507 7.33 19.64 0.22
CA GLY A 507 8.00 18.48 0.81
C GLY A 507 8.80 17.66 -0.21
N VAL A 508 8.50 17.73 -1.50
CA VAL A 508 9.34 17.14 -2.56
C VAL A 508 10.64 17.93 -2.72
N SER A 509 10.56 19.26 -2.72
CA SER A 509 11.74 20.13 -2.87
C SER A 509 12.74 19.93 -1.71
N ALA A 510 12.24 19.59 -0.52
CA ALA A 510 13.07 19.23 0.63
C ALA A 510 13.88 17.92 0.44
N LEU A 511 13.47 17.05 -0.48
CA LEU A 511 14.16 15.78 -0.82
C LEU A 511 15.17 15.96 -1.96
N SER A 512 15.77 17.16 -2.08
CA SER A 512 16.63 17.51 -3.20
C SER A 512 17.78 16.50 -3.37
N PRO A 513 17.91 15.86 -4.54
CA PRO A 513 18.97 14.90 -4.80
C PRO A 513 20.32 15.60 -4.91
N HIS A 514 21.33 15.01 -4.27
CA HIS A 514 22.74 15.42 -4.30
C HIS A 514 23.58 14.49 -5.17
#